data_AF-A0A359KRA2-F1
#
_entry.id   AF-A0A359KRA2-F1
#
_cell.length_a   1.000
_cell.length_b   1.000
_cell.length_c   1.000
_cell.angle_alpha   90.00
_cell.angle_beta   90.00
_cell.angle_gamma   90.00
#
_symmetry.space_group_name_H-M   'P 1'
#
loop_
_entity.id
_entity.type
_entity.pdbx_description
1 polymer ?
#
loop_
_entity_poly.entity_id
_entity_poly.type
_entity_poly.pdbx_seq_one_letter_code
_entity_poly.pdbx_strand_id
1 'polypeptide(L)'
;INDRGLGVFANFVTCDGWRLGFPRYLFSRLALTRDTVDDAITAVRGVRRASSRNLIMLDAHGIAADLETTPTSDARLDPTDGILTHANHYVSPSLLAEERSPEKSVANSRARQDRMSSLLAERRGHLDAGMMEEVLRDRACYPDALCRMPGDAPGSDIITFASVIAEPSEGRMRVAVGPPNQHPYVEHRLE
;
A
#
# COMPACT_ATOMS: atom_id res chain seq x y z
N ILE A 1 -5.96 9.40 -4.65
CA ILE A 1 -5.28 10.69 -4.89
C ILE A 1 -6.23 11.84 -4.61
N ASN A 2 -5.73 13.06 -4.40
CA ASN A 2 -6.55 14.28 -4.31
C ASN A 2 -6.03 15.37 -5.27
N ASP A 3 -6.80 16.45 -5.36
CA ASP A 3 -6.57 17.64 -6.21
C ASP A 3 -5.38 18.50 -5.75
N ARG A 4 -4.77 18.16 -4.61
CA ARG A 4 -3.60 18.84 -4.03
C ARG A 4 -2.31 18.04 -4.20
N GLY A 5 -2.37 16.95 -4.96
CA GLY A 5 -1.21 16.16 -5.33
C GLY A 5 -0.77 15.12 -4.29
N LEU A 6 -1.66 14.69 -3.39
CA LEU A 6 -1.42 13.62 -2.43
C LEU A 6 -2.00 12.28 -2.91
N GLY A 7 -1.15 11.26 -2.97
CA GLY A 7 -1.51 9.85 -3.11
C GLY A 7 -1.53 9.15 -1.76
N VAL A 8 -2.57 8.34 -1.52
CA VAL A 8 -2.70 7.52 -0.31
C VAL A 8 -3.22 6.16 -0.71
N PHE A 9 -2.46 5.13 -0.40
CA PHE A 9 -2.87 3.73 -0.49
C PHE A 9 -2.75 3.08 0.88
N ALA A 10 -3.32 1.90 1.04
CA ALA A 10 -3.38 1.28 2.36
C ALA A 10 -3.39 -0.23 2.28
N ASN A 11 -2.74 -0.83 3.27
CA ASN A 11 -2.67 -2.27 3.44
C ASN A 11 -3.29 -2.65 4.79
N PHE A 12 -3.84 -3.86 4.85
CA PHE A 12 -4.17 -4.49 6.12
C PHE A 12 -2.89 -5.00 6.77
N VAL A 13 -2.72 -4.65 8.04
CA VAL A 13 -1.82 -5.27 9.01
C VAL A 13 -2.67 -5.61 10.24
N THR A 14 -2.37 -6.70 10.94
CA THR A 14 -3.25 -7.24 11.99
C THR A 14 -2.57 -7.16 13.33
N CYS A 15 -3.20 -6.50 14.30
CA CYS A 15 -2.80 -6.50 15.70
C CYS A 15 -4.02 -6.69 16.62
N ASP A 16 -3.77 -6.85 17.91
CA ASP A 16 -4.80 -6.89 18.96
C ASP A 16 -5.26 -5.48 19.38
N GLY A 17 -6.11 -5.40 20.41
CA GLY A 17 -6.40 -4.15 21.12
C GLY A 17 -7.40 -3.23 20.41
N TRP A 18 -8.22 -3.76 19.50
CA TRP A 18 -9.27 -2.98 18.85
C TRP A 18 -10.21 -2.35 19.88
N ARG A 19 -10.60 -1.10 19.64
CA ARG A 19 -11.32 -0.27 20.60
C ARG A 19 -12.29 0.68 19.90
N LEU A 20 -13.19 1.28 20.68
CA LEU A 20 -14.00 2.40 20.18
C LEU A 20 -13.09 3.56 19.75
N GLY A 21 -13.29 4.05 18.52
CA GLY A 21 -12.48 5.10 17.94
C GLY A 21 -12.77 5.34 16.46
N PHE A 22 -11.90 6.09 15.81
CA PHE A 22 -11.95 6.39 14.39
C PHE A 22 -11.72 5.11 13.57
N PRO A 23 -12.68 4.70 12.70
CA PRO A 23 -12.59 3.47 11.93
C PRO A 23 -11.40 3.46 10.97
N ARG A 24 -10.63 2.36 10.95
CA ARG A 24 -9.44 2.24 10.08
C ARG A 24 -9.72 2.55 8.63
N TYR A 25 -10.90 2.17 8.09
CA TYR A 25 -11.26 2.38 6.69
C TYR A 25 -11.27 3.86 6.29
N LEU A 26 -11.53 4.76 7.24
CA LEU A 26 -11.58 6.20 7.01
C LEU A 26 -10.20 6.87 7.10
N PHE A 27 -9.13 6.17 7.52
CA PHE A 27 -7.80 6.77 7.59
C PHE A 27 -7.33 7.30 6.23
N SER A 28 -7.49 6.51 5.16
CA SER A 28 -7.13 6.95 3.81
C SER A 28 -7.93 8.18 3.38
N ARG A 29 -9.23 8.25 3.73
CA ARG A 29 -10.07 9.43 3.45
C ARG A 29 -9.61 10.65 4.24
N LEU A 30 -9.28 10.49 5.52
CA LEU A 30 -8.76 11.55 6.38
C LEU A 30 -7.42 12.08 5.87
N ALA A 31 -6.49 11.20 5.51
CA ALA A 31 -5.21 11.56 4.92
C ALA A 31 -5.40 12.35 3.61
N LEU A 32 -6.31 11.89 2.73
CA LEU A 32 -6.63 12.58 1.47
C LEU A 32 -7.28 13.97 1.64
N THR A 33 -7.64 14.41 2.86
CA THR A 33 -8.04 15.81 3.08
C THR A 33 -6.85 16.75 3.30
N ARG A 34 -5.61 16.25 3.24
CA ARG A 34 -4.37 17.01 3.48
C ARG A 34 -3.57 17.16 2.20
N ASP A 35 -2.53 17.99 2.28
CA ASP A 35 -1.77 18.46 1.12
C ASP A 35 -0.41 17.76 1.07
N THR A 36 0.19 17.56 2.24
CA THR A 36 1.50 16.93 2.41
C THR A 36 1.40 15.59 3.15
N VAL A 37 2.40 14.73 2.97
CA VAL A 37 2.53 13.48 3.72
C VAL A 37 2.58 13.73 5.23
N ASP A 38 3.31 14.75 5.67
CA ASP A 38 3.48 15.06 7.10
C ASP A 38 2.18 15.53 7.76
N ASP A 39 1.39 16.34 7.05
CA ASP A 39 0.06 16.76 7.52
C ASP A 39 -0.91 15.58 7.58
N ALA A 40 -0.85 14.67 6.59
CA ALA A 40 -1.65 13.44 6.57
C ALA A 40 -1.31 12.53 7.77
N ILE A 41 -0.02 12.32 8.05
CA ILE A 41 0.43 11.57 9.22
C ILE A 41 -0.05 12.24 10.51
N THR A 42 0.10 13.57 10.62
CA THR A 42 -0.33 14.34 11.79
C THR A 42 -1.84 14.19 12.02
N ALA A 43 -2.65 14.27 10.95
CA ALA A 43 -4.10 14.08 11.02
C ALA A 43 -4.47 12.66 11.52
N VAL A 44 -3.79 11.62 11.03
CA VAL A 44 -4.03 10.23 11.45
C VAL A 44 -3.59 9.99 12.90
N ARG A 45 -2.50 10.62 13.35
CA ARG A 45 -2.06 10.60 14.76
C ARG A 45 -3.03 11.33 15.69
N GLY A 46 -3.68 12.38 15.19
CA GLY A 46 -4.62 13.21 15.95
C GLY A 46 -5.96 12.52 16.27
N VAL A 47 -6.30 11.40 15.62
CA VAL A 47 -7.54 10.68 15.90
C VAL A 47 -7.32 9.53 16.87
N ARG A 48 -8.33 9.25 17.70
CA ARG A 48 -8.34 8.04 18.53
C ARG A 48 -8.55 6.82 17.64
N ARG A 49 -7.47 6.19 17.17
CA ARG A 49 -7.52 5.03 16.27
C ARG A 49 -8.26 3.84 16.89
N ALA A 50 -9.19 3.25 16.13
CA ALA A 50 -9.96 2.07 16.56
C ALA A 50 -9.22 0.75 16.39
N SER A 51 -8.37 0.63 15.38
CA SER A 51 -7.71 -0.62 14.97
C SER A 51 -6.44 -0.32 14.17
N SER A 52 -5.70 -1.36 13.81
CA SER A 52 -4.52 -1.26 12.95
C SER A 52 -4.83 -0.93 11.48
N ARG A 53 -3.85 -0.32 10.83
CA ARG A 53 -3.76 -0.13 9.38
C ARG A 53 -2.35 0.30 9.00
N ASN A 54 -1.96 0.03 7.76
CA ASN A 54 -0.83 0.70 7.15
C ASN A 54 -1.30 1.68 6.05
N LEU A 55 -0.66 2.84 5.94
CA LEU A 55 -0.87 3.85 4.89
C LEU A 55 0.44 4.17 4.19
N ILE A 56 0.55 3.87 2.90
CA ILE A 56 1.64 4.37 2.06
C ILE A 56 1.20 5.63 1.33
N MET A 57 2.03 6.66 1.37
CA MET A 57 1.70 8.01 0.91
C MET A 57 2.84 8.61 0.10
N LEU A 58 2.48 9.44 -0.87
CA LEU A 58 3.38 10.23 -1.71
C LEU A 58 2.72 11.56 -2.02
N ASP A 59 3.40 12.68 -1.80
CA ASP A 59 2.92 14.01 -2.17
C ASP A 59 3.61 14.60 -3.40
N ALA A 60 3.10 15.74 -3.87
CA ALA A 60 3.59 16.43 -5.07
C ALA A 60 5.01 17.00 -4.91
N HIS A 61 5.53 17.06 -3.69
CA HIS A 61 6.90 17.49 -3.41
C HIS A 61 7.90 16.33 -3.47
N GLY A 62 7.43 15.12 -3.76
CA GLY A 62 8.25 13.91 -3.81
C GLY A 62 8.54 13.32 -2.44
N ILE A 63 7.87 13.79 -1.38
CA ILE A 63 7.96 13.17 -0.06
C ILE A 63 7.07 11.93 -0.06
N ALA A 64 7.66 10.79 0.28
CA ALA A 64 6.94 9.54 0.48
C ALA A 64 7.18 9.03 1.90
N ALA A 65 6.16 8.41 2.48
CA ALA A 65 6.28 7.72 3.75
C ALA A 65 5.19 6.65 3.87
N ASP A 66 5.49 5.66 4.70
CA ASP A 66 4.56 4.63 5.10
C ASP A 66 4.30 4.76 6.60
N LEU A 67 3.05 4.67 7.01
CA LEU A 67 2.62 4.83 8.41
C LEU A 67 1.90 3.56 8.88
N GLU A 68 2.65 2.71 9.56
CA GLU A 68 2.10 1.57 10.27
C GLU A 68 1.45 2.03 11.56
N THR A 69 0.21 1.60 11.80
CA THR A 69 -0.55 2.00 12.99
C THR A 69 -1.08 0.79 13.74
N THR A 70 -1.14 0.93 15.06
CA THR A 70 -1.97 0.15 15.97
C THR A 70 -2.99 1.10 16.62
N PRO A 71 -3.93 0.59 17.43
CA PRO A 71 -4.80 1.43 18.24
C PRO A 71 -4.07 2.46 19.10
N THR A 72 -2.84 2.18 19.55
CA THR A 72 -2.12 2.96 20.57
C THR A 72 -0.74 3.45 20.16
N SER A 73 -0.16 2.90 19.09
CA SER A 73 1.20 3.19 18.63
C SER A 73 1.23 3.36 17.12
N ASP A 74 2.28 3.99 16.58
CA ASP A 74 2.57 4.01 15.15
C ASP A 74 4.06 4.10 14.89
N ALA A 75 4.44 3.78 13.66
CA ALA A 75 5.79 3.91 13.16
C ALA A 75 5.75 4.44 11.73
N ARG A 76 6.61 5.43 11.48
CA ARG A 76 6.87 5.93 10.13
C ARG A 76 8.04 5.15 9.53
N LEU A 77 7.88 4.72 8.29
CA LEU A 77 8.93 4.17 7.46
C LEU A 77 9.16 5.12 6.28
N ASP A 78 10.43 5.44 6.03
CA ASP A 78 10.83 6.30 4.93
C ASP A 78 11.43 5.47 3.78
N PRO A 79 11.39 5.96 2.53
CA PRO A 79 12.00 5.29 1.39
C PRO A 79 13.50 5.03 1.60
N THR A 80 13.97 3.89 1.10
CA THR A 80 15.40 3.60 0.96
C THR A 80 15.76 3.68 -0.52
N ASP A 81 16.76 4.50 -0.86
CA ASP A 81 17.17 4.75 -2.25
C ASP A 81 16.02 5.17 -3.17
N GLY A 82 15.08 5.97 -2.63
CA GLY A 82 13.90 6.46 -3.36
C GLY A 82 12.82 5.41 -3.60
N ILE A 83 12.92 4.22 -2.99
CA ILE A 83 11.94 3.13 -3.11
C ILE A 83 11.34 2.84 -1.74
N LEU A 84 10.02 2.68 -1.71
CA LEU A 84 9.25 2.27 -0.55
C LEU A 84 8.20 1.25 -0.98
N THR A 85 8.19 0.09 -0.34
CA THR A 85 7.25 -1.00 -0.64
C THR A 85 6.67 -1.53 0.65
N HIS A 86 5.40 -1.91 0.63
CA HIS A 86 4.74 -2.54 1.77
C HIS A 86 3.72 -3.58 1.30
N ALA A 87 3.61 -4.68 2.04
CA ALA A 87 2.58 -5.69 1.84
C ALA A 87 1.59 -5.73 3.02
N ASN A 88 1.30 -6.88 3.61
CA ASN A 88 0.29 -7.10 4.65
C ASN A 88 0.87 -7.65 5.97
N HIS A 89 2.07 -7.21 6.35
CA HIS A 89 2.68 -7.53 7.64
C HIS A 89 3.38 -6.30 8.22
N TYR A 90 3.63 -6.27 9.53
CA TYR A 90 4.46 -5.23 10.13
C TYR A 90 5.94 -5.36 9.74
N VAL A 91 6.54 -4.22 9.41
CA VAL A 91 7.93 -4.05 8.96
C VAL A 91 8.73 -3.24 9.97
N SER A 92 8.13 -2.23 10.63
CA SER A 92 8.85 -1.42 11.61
C SER A 92 9.37 -2.27 12.78
N PRO A 93 10.66 -2.18 13.14
CA PRO A 93 11.21 -2.86 14.31
C PRO A 93 10.43 -2.61 15.60
N SER A 94 9.86 -1.42 15.77
CA SER A 94 9.07 -1.06 16.96
C SER A 94 7.68 -1.69 17.01
N LEU A 95 7.18 -2.22 15.89
CA LEU A 95 5.84 -2.81 15.76
C LEU A 95 5.85 -4.28 15.36
N LEU A 96 7.02 -4.92 15.14
CA LEU A 96 7.08 -6.35 14.80
C LEU A 96 6.33 -7.24 15.80
N ALA A 97 6.38 -6.90 17.10
CA ALA A 97 5.72 -7.65 18.16
C ALA A 97 4.17 -7.51 18.14
N GLU A 98 3.63 -6.61 17.33
CA GLU A 98 2.19 -6.37 17.19
C GLU A 98 1.53 -7.28 16.15
N GLU A 99 2.30 -8.01 15.35
CA GLU A 99 1.78 -8.88 14.30
C GLU A 99 0.92 -10.02 14.87
N ARG A 100 -0.30 -10.16 14.35
CA ARG A 100 -1.27 -11.20 14.72
C ARG A 100 -1.83 -11.95 13.52
N SER A 101 -1.35 -11.67 12.31
CA SER A 101 -1.71 -12.43 11.13
C SER A 101 -1.14 -13.85 11.22
N PRO A 102 -1.83 -14.87 10.66
CA PRO A 102 -1.29 -16.23 10.63
C PRO A 102 0.04 -16.29 9.87
N GLU A 103 0.96 -17.15 10.32
CA GLU A 103 2.32 -17.27 9.76
C GLU A 103 2.31 -17.46 8.22
N LYS A 104 1.40 -18.29 7.69
CA LYS A 104 1.25 -18.49 6.24
C LYS A 104 0.92 -17.17 5.50
N SER A 105 0.12 -16.30 6.11
CA SER A 105 -0.23 -14.99 5.52
C SER A 105 0.95 -14.03 5.57
N VAL A 106 1.72 -14.06 6.66
CA VAL A 106 2.96 -13.27 6.79
C VAL A 106 4.00 -13.74 5.77
N ALA A 107 4.19 -15.05 5.59
CA ALA A 107 5.10 -15.61 4.59
C ALA A 107 4.74 -15.17 3.16
N ASN A 108 3.47 -15.32 2.75
CA ASN A 108 2.96 -14.80 1.48
C ASN A 108 3.23 -13.29 1.35
N SER A 109 2.98 -12.54 2.43
CA SER A 109 3.17 -11.11 2.44
C SER A 109 4.64 -10.71 2.26
N ARG A 110 5.58 -11.41 2.90
CA ARG A 110 7.02 -11.16 2.76
C ARG A 110 7.47 -11.48 1.34
N ALA A 111 7.09 -12.64 0.80
CA ALA A 111 7.41 -13.03 -0.58
C ALA A 111 6.98 -11.96 -1.60
N ARG A 112 5.77 -11.41 -1.46
CA ARG A 112 5.29 -10.31 -2.33
C ARG A 112 6.09 -9.02 -2.15
N GLN A 113 6.39 -8.62 -0.91
CA GLN A 113 7.17 -7.41 -0.65
C GLN A 113 8.60 -7.52 -1.18
N ASP A 114 9.23 -8.68 -1.01
CA ASP A 114 10.58 -8.96 -1.52
C ASP A 114 10.60 -8.96 -3.05
N ARG A 115 9.58 -9.57 -3.70
CA ARG A 115 9.44 -9.57 -5.16
C ARG A 115 9.28 -8.16 -5.72
N MET A 116 8.40 -7.36 -5.11
CA MET A 116 8.21 -5.95 -5.49
C MET A 116 9.51 -5.18 -5.32
N SER A 117 10.16 -5.29 -4.16
CA SER A 117 11.43 -4.61 -3.87
C SER A 117 12.51 -4.94 -4.91
N SER A 118 12.69 -6.22 -5.26
CA SER A 118 13.65 -6.65 -6.27
C SER A 118 13.37 -6.02 -7.64
N LEU A 119 12.12 -6.11 -8.10
CA LEU A 119 11.70 -5.57 -9.40
C LEU A 119 11.89 -4.05 -9.50
N LEU A 120 11.62 -3.32 -8.42
CA LEU A 120 11.81 -1.88 -8.38
C LEU A 120 13.28 -1.50 -8.28
N ALA A 121 14.08 -2.24 -7.51
CA ALA A 121 15.51 -1.99 -7.38
C ALA A 121 16.27 -2.22 -8.71
N GLU A 122 15.90 -3.26 -9.46
CA GLU A 122 16.45 -3.55 -10.79
C GLU A 122 16.22 -2.42 -11.81
N ARG A 123 15.17 -1.62 -11.61
CA ARG A 123 14.73 -0.55 -12.52
C ARG A 123 14.88 0.84 -11.90
N ARG A 124 15.63 0.95 -10.79
CA ARG A 124 15.82 2.20 -10.05
C ARG A 124 16.34 3.31 -10.97
N GLY A 125 15.76 4.50 -10.85
CA GLY A 125 16.09 5.65 -11.69
C GLY A 125 15.39 5.67 -13.06
N HIS A 126 14.69 4.59 -13.42
CA HIS A 126 13.94 4.47 -14.67
C HIS A 126 12.46 4.13 -14.45
N LEU A 127 11.99 4.08 -13.19
CA LEU A 127 10.60 3.78 -12.86
C LEU A 127 9.64 4.82 -13.45
N ASP A 128 8.68 4.35 -14.23
CA ASP A 128 7.56 5.12 -14.74
C ASP A 128 6.25 4.31 -14.60
N ALA A 129 5.11 4.93 -14.95
CA ALA A 129 3.82 4.27 -14.87
C ALA A 129 3.73 3.01 -15.75
N GLY A 130 4.40 2.96 -16.91
CA GLY A 130 4.42 1.78 -17.78
C GLY A 130 5.18 0.61 -17.15
N MET A 131 6.34 0.88 -16.55
CA MET A 131 7.08 -0.13 -15.78
C MET A 131 6.28 -0.63 -14.59
N MET A 132 5.54 0.25 -13.91
CA MET A 132 4.67 -0.18 -12.82
C MET A 132 3.53 -1.10 -13.29
N GLU A 133 3.01 -0.93 -14.51
CA GLU A 133 2.06 -1.89 -15.09
C GLU A 133 2.70 -3.28 -15.23
N GLU A 134 3.93 -3.36 -15.74
CA GLU A 134 4.66 -4.64 -15.86
C GLU A 134 4.87 -5.29 -14.49
N VAL A 135 5.32 -4.51 -13.50
CA VAL A 135 5.57 -5.00 -12.14
C VAL A 135 4.29 -5.51 -11.49
N LEU A 136 3.18 -4.77 -11.61
CA LEU A 136 1.89 -5.16 -11.02
C LEU A 136 1.23 -6.34 -11.75
N ARG A 137 1.68 -6.68 -12.96
CA ARG A 137 1.30 -7.90 -13.69
C ARG A 137 2.09 -9.13 -13.28
N ASP A 138 3.16 -8.98 -12.49
CA ASP A 138 4.07 -10.06 -12.17
C ASP A 138 3.38 -11.22 -11.44
N ARG A 139 3.68 -12.42 -11.92
CA ARG A 139 3.23 -13.70 -11.34
C ARG A 139 4.38 -14.67 -11.09
N ALA A 140 5.63 -14.21 -11.12
CA ALA A 140 6.80 -15.08 -11.02
C ALA A 140 6.85 -15.87 -9.70
N CYS A 141 6.33 -15.28 -8.62
CA CYS A 141 6.30 -15.90 -7.29
C CYS A 141 5.04 -16.74 -7.01
N TYR A 142 4.32 -17.22 -8.03
CA TYR A 142 3.16 -18.11 -7.82
C TYR A 142 3.53 -19.28 -6.87
N PRO A 143 2.68 -19.60 -5.86
CA PRO A 143 1.33 -19.09 -5.62
C PRO A 143 1.26 -17.72 -4.92
N ASP A 144 2.36 -17.22 -4.36
CA ASP A 144 2.47 -15.94 -3.66
C ASP A 144 2.75 -14.75 -4.61
N ALA A 145 2.07 -14.74 -5.76
CA ALA A 145 2.22 -13.74 -6.82
C ALA A 145 1.76 -12.32 -6.40
N LEU A 146 2.34 -11.28 -7.02
CA LEU A 146 1.87 -9.90 -6.89
C LEU A 146 0.46 -9.75 -7.47
N CYS A 147 0.28 -10.21 -8.71
CA CYS A 147 -1.02 -10.29 -9.36
C CYS A 147 -1.69 -11.61 -9.00
N ARG A 148 -2.70 -11.60 -8.11
CA ARG A 148 -3.40 -12.81 -7.65
C ARG A 148 -4.60 -13.15 -8.54
N MET A 149 -4.75 -14.44 -8.84
CA MET A 149 -5.76 -15.02 -9.72
C MET A 149 -6.64 -16.05 -9.00
N PRO A 150 -7.84 -16.37 -9.52
CA PRO A 150 -8.65 -17.46 -9.00
C PRO A 150 -7.84 -18.77 -8.93
N GLY A 151 -7.91 -19.46 -7.78
CA GLY A 151 -7.18 -20.71 -7.54
C GLY A 151 -5.78 -20.55 -6.95
N ASP A 152 -5.19 -19.35 -6.93
CA ASP A 152 -3.86 -19.13 -6.33
C ASP A 152 -3.85 -19.40 -4.81
N ALA A 153 -4.99 -19.25 -4.14
CA ALA A 153 -5.17 -19.56 -2.72
C ALA A 153 -6.23 -20.66 -2.55
N PRO A 154 -5.84 -21.94 -2.48
CA PRO A 154 -6.78 -23.04 -2.32
C PRO A 154 -7.71 -22.83 -1.12
N GLY A 155 -9.02 -22.98 -1.33
CA GLY A 155 -10.05 -22.76 -0.31
C GLY A 155 -10.41 -21.29 -0.06
N SER A 156 -9.98 -20.37 -0.94
CA SER A 156 -10.26 -18.94 -0.82
C SER A 156 -10.44 -18.29 -2.19
N ASP A 157 -11.38 -17.35 -2.31
CA ASP A 157 -11.65 -16.61 -3.55
C ASP A 157 -10.87 -15.28 -3.65
N ILE A 158 -9.71 -15.19 -2.99
CA ILE A 158 -8.92 -13.96 -2.98
C ILE A 158 -8.17 -13.80 -4.31
N ILE A 159 -8.45 -12.69 -4.99
CA ILE A 159 -7.82 -12.26 -6.24
C ILE A 159 -7.36 -10.80 -6.15
N THR A 160 -6.53 -10.35 -7.09
CA THR A 160 -6.32 -8.92 -7.32
C THR A 160 -7.58 -8.37 -7.98
N PHE A 161 -8.48 -7.82 -7.17
CA PHE A 161 -9.76 -7.28 -7.65
C PHE A 161 -9.60 -6.01 -8.49
N ALA A 162 -8.63 -5.17 -8.16
CA ALA A 162 -8.26 -4.01 -8.94
C ALA A 162 -6.78 -3.70 -8.73
N SER A 163 -6.17 -3.06 -9.72
CA SER A 163 -4.82 -2.53 -9.64
C SER A 163 -4.83 -1.04 -9.97
N VAL A 164 -4.09 -0.25 -9.20
CA VAL A 164 -4.05 1.20 -9.34
C VAL A 164 -2.61 1.67 -9.34
N ILE A 165 -2.26 2.48 -10.33
CA ILE A 165 -1.00 3.24 -10.41
C ILE A 165 -1.38 4.71 -10.34
N ALA A 166 -0.72 5.48 -9.49
CA ALA A 166 -0.99 6.90 -9.35
C ALA A 166 0.28 7.72 -9.53
N GLU A 167 0.12 8.86 -10.20
CA GLU A 167 1.13 9.90 -10.36
C GLU A 167 0.53 11.18 -9.71
N PRO A 168 0.57 11.31 -8.36
CA PRO A 168 -0.20 12.33 -7.66
C PRO A 168 0.15 13.76 -8.07
N SER A 169 1.44 14.04 -8.31
CA SER A 169 1.93 15.34 -8.79
C SER A 169 1.36 15.76 -10.15
N GLU A 170 0.84 14.81 -10.92
CA GLU A 170 0.28 15.05 -12.24
C GLU A 170 -1.25 14.87 -12.27
N GLY A 171 -1.87 14.56 -11.12
CA GLY A 171 -3.31 14.33 -11.03
C GLY A 171 -3.78 13.13 -11.85
N ARG A 172 -2.90 12.18 -12.17
CA ARG A 172 -3.22 11.01 -13.01
C ARG A 172 -3.28 9.73 -12.20
N MET A 173 -4.14 8.82 -12.63
CA MET A 173 -4.14 7.44 -12.19
C MET A 173 -4.47 6.49 -13.33
N ARG A 174 -3.89 5.30 -13.32
CA ARG A 174 -4.25 4.19 -14.19
C ARG A 174 -4.91 3.10 -13.36
N VAL A 175 -6.05 2.60 -13.80
CA VAL A 175 -6.83 1.60 -13.08
C VAL A 175 -7.14 0.40 -13.97
N ALA A 176 -6.79 -0.80 -13.50
CA ALA A 176 -7.28 -2.06 -14.06
C ALA A 176 -8.34 -2.63 -13.12
N VAL A 177 -9.54 -2.90 -13.64
CA VAL A 177 -10.63 -3.57 -12.90
C VAL A 177 -10.53 -5.07 -13.17
N GLY A 178 -10.01 -5.80 -12.20
CA GLY A 178 -9.61 -7.20 -12.28
C GLY A 178 -8.08 -7.37 -12.22
N PRO A 179 -7.61 -8.64 -12.26
CA PRO A 179 -6.19 -8.94 -12.23
C PRO A 179 -5.45 -8.29 -13.42
N PRO A 180 -4.47 -7.39 -13.20
CA PRO A 180 -3.89 -6.59 -14.28
C PRO A 180 -3.14 -7.40 -15.34
N ASN A 181 -2.82 -8.68 -15.08
CA ASN A 181 -2.23 -9.60 -16.08
C ASN A 181 -3.23 -10.03 -17.16
N GLN A 182 -4.54 -9.85 -16.94
CA GLN A 182 -5.60 -10.17 -17.88
C GLN A 182 -6.53 -8.98 -18.18
N HIS A 183 -6.38 -7.88 -17.44
CA HIS A 183 -7.23 -6.71 -17.54
C HIS A 183 -6.42 -5.46 -17.92
N PRO A 184 -6.87 -4.65 -18.90
CA PRO A 184 -6.15 -3.46 -19.31
C PRO A 184 -6.26 -2.35 -18.26
N TYR A 185 -5.26 -1.48 -18.24
CA TYR A 185 -5.32 -0.23 -17.48
C TYR A 185 -6.05 0.85 -18.27
N VAL A 186 -6.91 1.60 -17.60
CA VAL A 186 -7.58 2.80 -18.11
C VAL A 186 -7.04 4.02 -17.37
N GLU A 187 -6.61 5.04 -18.10
CA GLU A 187 -6.17 6.31 -17.50
C GLU A 187 -7.36 7.17 -17.08
N HIS A 188 -7.25 7.76 -15.90
CA HIS A 188 -8.16 8.74 -15.35
C HIS A 188 -7.35 9.95 -14.87
N ARG A 189 -7.97 11.13 -14.92
CA ARG A 189 -7.41 12.38 -14.39
C ARG A 189 -8.36 12.98 -13.39
N LEU A 190 -7.81 13.59 -12.35
CA LEU A 190 -8.58 14.47 -11.48
C LEU A 190 -8.91 15.75 -12.25
N GLU A 191 -10.16 16.17 -12.14
CA GLU A 191 -10.65 17.47 -12.61
C GLU A 191 -10.31 18.58 -11.61
#